data_AF-A0ABD2WMF3-F1
#
_entry.id   AF-A0ABD2WMF3-F1
#
_cell.length_a   1.000
_cell.length_b   1.000
_cell.length_c   1.000
_cell.angle_alpha   90.00
_cell.angle_beta   90.00
_cell.angle_gamma   90.00
#
_symmetry.space_group_name_H-M   'P 1'
#
loop_
_entity.id
_entity.type
_entity.pdbx_description
1 polymer ?
#
loop_
_entity_poly.entity_id
_entity_poly.type
_entity_poly.pdbx_seq_one_letter_code
_entity_poly.pdbx_strand_id
1 'polypeptide(L)' 'MSESHFDQYEHFNYDYDKYIPARASGKNRSKREANMHTNHFDPSGHSRKILTKLVNTEHNKRAITKS' A
#
# COMPACT_ATOMS: atom_id res chain seq x y z
N MET A 1 14.57 12.87 27.92
CA MET A 1 15.24 11.63 27.47
C MET A 1 16.65 12.06 27.07
N SER A 2 17.65 11.84 27.91
CA SER A 2 19.03 12.31 27.67
C SER A 2 19.73 11.42 26.61
N GLU A 3 20.60 12.01 25.79
CA GLU A 3 21.36 11.31 24.74
C GLU A 3 22.20 10.12 25.26
N SER A 4 22.56 10.12 26.54
CA SER A 4 23.32 9.06 27.20
C SER A 4 22.62 7.70 27.32
N HIS A 5 21.34 7.62 26.94
CA HIS A 5 20.56 6.39 26.95
C HIS A 5 20.45 5.75 25.57
N PHE A 6 20.95 6.40 24.52
CA PHE A 6 20.83 5.90 23.17
C PHE A 6 22.08 5.13 22.74
N ASP A 7 21.90 3.90 22.27
CA ASP A 7 23.00 3.11 21.72
C ASP A 7 23.38 3.62 20.33
N GLN A 8 24.64 3.42 19.90
CA GLN A 8 25.17 3.97 18.63
C GLN A 8 24.29 3.68 17.39
N TYR A 9 23.49 2.61 17.44
CA TYR A 9 22.60 2.17 16.36
C TYR A 9 21.16 2.66 16.50
N GLU A 10 20.74 3.22 17.65
CA GLU A 10 19.36 3.68 17.81
C GLU A 10 19.05 4.87 16.91
N HIS A 11 20.02 5.77 16.68
CA HIS A 11 19.86 6.88 15.72
C HIS A 11 19.57 6.40 14.29
N PHE A 12 20.21 5.31 13.88
CA PHE A 12 19.99 4.72 12.55
C PHE A 12 18.56 4.19 12.39
N ASN A 13 18.02 3.55 13.42
CA ASN A 13 16.67 3.02 13.40
C ASN A 13 15.60 4.13 13.27
N TYR A 14 15.77 5.24 14.00
CA TYR A 14 14.84 6.38 13.93
C TYR A 14 14.89 7.11 12.59
N ASP A 15 16.09 7.29 12.02
CA ASP A 15 16.24 7.92 10.71
C ASP A 15 15.65 7.06 9.60
N TYR A 16 15.78 5.73 9.70
CA TYR A 16 15.24 4.81 8.70
C TYR A 16 13.72 4.67 8.81
N ASP A 17 13.16 4.63 10.03
CA ASP A 17 11.72 4.57 10.28
C ASP A 17 10.95 5.76 9.69
N LYS A 18 11.58 6.93 9.58
CA LYS A 18 11.00 8.11 8.92
C LYS A 18 10.65 7.85 7.45
N TYR A 19 11.41 7.00 6.77
CA TYR A 19 11.22 6.69 5.36
C TYR A 19 10.42 5.41 5.14
N ILE A 20 10.18 4.62 6.19
CA ILE A 20 9.29 3.46 6.11
C ILE A 20 7.84 3.94 6.14
N PRO A 21 7.06 3.72 5.06
CA PRO A 21 5.65 4.07 5.04
C PRO A 21 4.93 3.32 6.17
N ALA A 22 4.34 4.09 7.09
CA ALA A 22 3.78 3.66 8.37
C ALA A 22 3.21 2.23 8.37
N ARG A 23 3.59 1.44 9.39
CA ARG A 23 3.17 0.03 9.62
C ARG A 23 1.65 -0.19 9.58
N ALA A 24 0.84 0.86 9.73
CA ALA A 24 -0.62 0.83 9.65
C ALA A 24 -1.16 0.69 8.21
N SER A 25 -0.35 1.00 7.18
CA SER A 25 -0.66 0.72 5.80
C SER A 25 -0.23 -0.71 5.53
N GLY A 26 -1.15 -1.69 5.64
CA GLY A 26 -0.87 -3.13 5.49
C GLY A 26 -0.27 -3.57 4.15
N LYS A 27 0.12 -2.61 3.29
CA LYS A 27 0.83 -2.79 2.03
C LYS A 27 2.07 -1.90 1.89
N ASN A 28 2.58 -1.31 2.98
CA ASN A 28 3.72 -0.39 2.99
C ASN A 28 3.61 0.69 1.91
N ARG A 29 2.40 1.24 1.71
CA ARG A 29 2.18 2.32 0.76
C ARG A 29 2.38 3.65 1.44
N SER A 30 3.10 4.54 0.79
CA SER A 30 3.14 5.95 1.17
C SER A 30 1.72 6.55 1.12
N LYS A 31 1.50 7.64 1.88
CA LYS A 31 0.22 8.35 1.89
C LYS A 31 -0.20 8.82 0.49
N ARG A 32 0.78 9.19 -0.34
CA ARG A 32 0.59 9.56 -1.75
C ARG A 32 0.09 8.38 -2.58
N GLU A 33 0.74 7.23 -2.49
CA GLU A 33 0.33 6.02 -3.21
C GLU A 33 -1.06 5.55 -2.78
N ALA A 34 -1.36 5.57 -1.48
CA ALA A 34 -2.69 5.20 -0.99
C ALA A 34 -3.79 6.10 -1.57
N ASN A 35 -3.53 7.41 -1.68
CA ASN A 35 -4.46 8.35 -2.29
C ASN A 35 -4.61 8.08 -3.80
N MET A 36 -3.52 7.93 -4.55
CA MET A 36 -3.57 7.65 -5.99
C MET A 36 -4.24 6.30 -6.32
N HIS A 37 -4.12 5.31 -5.44
CA HIS A 37 -4.75 4.00 -5.57
C HIS A 37 -6.14 3.92 -4.92
N THR A 38 -6.80 5.06 -4.73
CA THR A 38 -8.23 5.10 -4.40
C THR A 38 -9.09 5.25 -5.65
N ASN A 39 -10.36 4.92 -5.53
CA ASN A 39 -11.31 5.05 -6.63
C ASN A 39 -11.62 6.54 -6.87
N HIS A 40 -11.01 7.11 -7.91
CA HIS A 40 -11.31 8.47 -8.35
C HIS A 40 -12.58 8.52 -9.20
N PHE A 41 -13.32 9.62 -9.10
CA PHE A 41 -14.46 9.88 -9.98
C PHE A 41 -13.93 10.19 -11.39
N ASP A 42 -14.23 9.30 -12.33
CA ASP A 42 -14.02 9.51 -13.76
C ASP A 42 -15.38 9.26 -14.44
N PRO A 43 -15.88 10.19 -15.28
CA PRO A 43 -17.15 10.06 -16.00
C PRO A 43 -17.27 8.74 -16.79
N SER A 44 -16.15 8.22 -17.30
CA SER A 44 -16.03 6.91 -17.98
C SER A 44 -15.46 5.81 -17.06
N GLY A 45 -14.96 6.20 -15.90
CA GLY A 45 -14.22 5.36 -14.98
C GLY A 45 -15.08 4.40 -14.21
N HIS A 46 -16.38 4.69 -14.03
CA HIS A 46 -17.31 3.73 -13.44
C HIS A 46 -17.43 2.47 -14.30
N SER A 47 -17.65 2.63 -15.60
CA SER A 47 -17.71 1.52 -16.56
C SER A 47 -16.38 0.79 -16.66
N ARG A 48 -15.26 1.53 -16.74
CA ARG A 48 -13.90 0.95 -16.76
C ARG A 48 -13.61 0.11 -15.52
N LYS A 49 -13.99 0.61 -14.34
CA LYS A 49 -13.86 -0.08 -13.06
C LYS A 49 -14.70 -1.35 -12.99
N ILE A 50 -15.94 -1.32 -13.48
CA ILE A 50 -16.79 -2.51 -13.57
C ILE A 50 -16.10 -3.56 -14.46
N LEU A 51 -15.63 -3.16 -15.63
CA LEU A 51 -14.93 -4.04 -16.56
C LEU A 51 -13.68 -4.67 -15.92
N THR A 52 -12.83 -3.87 -15.28
CA THR A 52 -11.63 -4.36 -14.59
C THR A 52 -11.98 -5.33 -13.46
N LYS A 53 -13.02 -5.05 -12.67
CA LYS A 53 -13.49 -5.96 -11.61
C LYS A 53 -13.95 -7.29 -12.20
N LEU A 54 -14.73 -7.27 -13.28
CA LEU A 54 -15.23 -8.46 -13.94
C LEU A 54 -14.07 -9.35 -14.42
N VAL A 55 -13.08 -8.76 -15.10
CA VAL A 55 -11.88 -9.48 -15.58
C VAL A 55 -11.07 -10.07 -14.43
N ASN A 56 -10.82 -9.31 -13.37
CA ASN A 56 -10.05 -9.78 -12.21
C ASN A 56 -10.78 -10.91 -11.46
N THR A 57 -12.10 -10.81 -11.31
CA THR A 57 -12.91 -11.87 -10.70
C THR A 57 -12.79 -13.16 -11.49
N GLU A 58 -12.90 -13.12 -12.82
CA GLU A 58 -12.74 -14.31 -13.67
C GLU A 58 -11.31 -14.87 -13.63
N HIS A 59 -10.29 -14.02 -13.63
CA HIS A 59 -8.90 -14.46 -13.49
C HIS A 59 -8.65 -15.19 -12.16
N ASN A 60 -9.15 -14.64 -11.05
CA ASN A 60 -9.01 -15.25 -9.73
C ASN A 60 -9.74 -16.60 -9.63
N LYS A 61 -10.96 -16.69 -10.20
CA LYS A 61 -11.68 -17.98 -10.30
C LYS A 61 -10.86 -19.02 -11.06
N ARG A 62 -10.28 -18.63 -12.21
CA ARG A 62 -9.44 -19.52 -13.04
C ARG A 62 -8.17 -19.96 -12.31
N ALA A 63 -7.56 -19.08 -11.52
CA ALA A 63 -6.38 -19.41 -10.72
C ALA A 63 -6.68 -20.48 -9.65
N ILE A 64 -7.84 -20.39 -9.00
CA ILE A 64 -8.30 -21.39 -8.01
C ILE A 64 -8.58 -22.74 -8.67
N THR A 65 -9.15 -22.76 -9.88
CA THR A 65 -9.44 -24.02 -10.58
C THR A 65 -8.23 -24.71 -11.18
N LYS A 66 -7.08 -24.03 -11.26
CA LYS A 66 -5.83 -24.56 -11.83
C LYS A 66 -4.84 -25.10 -10.78
N SER A 67 -5.14 -25.00 -9.49
CA SER A 67 -4.38 -25.61 -8.39
C SER A 67 -4.92 -26.97 -8.03
#